data_AF-A0A3T2V013-F1
#
_entry.id   AF-A0A3T2V013-F1
#
_cell.length_a   1.000
_cell.length_b   1.000
_cell.length_c   1.000
_cell.angle_alpha   90.00
_cell.angle_beta   90.00
_cell.angle_gamma   90.00
#
_symmetry.space_group_name_H-M   'P 1'
#
loop_
_entity.id
_entity.type
_entity.pdbx_description
1 polymer ?
#
loop_
_entity_poly.entity_id
_entity_poly.type
_entity_poly.pdbx_seq_one_letter_code
_entity_poly.pdbx_strand_id
1 'polypeptide(L)' 'DMLNPTKDTNWNSTCIYKSRHKMLPVNLTQETLFNSKSQDKHALFPIFTASWRAYRIMNKGA' A
#
# COMPACT_ATOMS: atom_id res chain seq x y z
N ASP A 1 1.77 -1.58 -12.49
CA ASP A 1 0.37 -1.29 -12.10
C ASP A 1 0.29 -0.29 -10.95
N MET A 2 0.81 -0.59 -9.77
CA MET A 2 0.64 0.26 -8.57
C MET A 2 1.15 1.71 -8.67
N LEU A 3 2.07 2.03 -9.59
CA LEU A 3 2.52 3.42 -9.83
C LEU A 3 1.45 4.26 -10.55
N ASN A 4 0.67 3.64 -11.44
CA ASN A 4 -0.40 4.28 -12.20
C ASN A 4 -1.65 3.38 -12.18
N PRO A 5 -2.42 3.41 -11.07
CA PRO A 5 -3.42 2.40 -10.78
C PRO A 5 -4.73 2.62 -11.55
N THR A 6 -5.36 1.51 -11.90
CA THR A 6 -6.72 1.38 -12.44
C THR A 6 -7.68 0.86 -11.36
N LYS A 7 -8.99 0.75 -11.68
CA LYS A 7 -10.00 0.18 -10.77
C LYS A 7 -9.68 -1.26 -10.36
N ASP A 8 -9.04 -2.02 -11.25
CA ASP A 8 -8.74 -3.44 -11.05
C ASP A 8 -7.32 -3.69 -10.50
N THR A 9 -6.58 -2.64 -10.14
CA THR A 9 -5.21 -2.80 -9.64
C THR A 9 -5.19 -3.57 -8.32
N ASN A 10 -4.46 -4.69 -8.30
CA ASN A 10 -4.27 -5.49 -7.10
C ASN A 10 -3.17 -4.87 -6.20
N TRP A 11 -3.57 -4.46 -5.01
CA TRP A 11 -2.67 -3.86 -4.00
C TRP A 11 -2.15 -4.86 -2.96
N ASN A 12 -2.56 -6.13 -3.04
CA ASN A 12 -2.09 -7.19 -2.14
C ASN A 12 -0.77 -7.76 -2.67
N SER A 13 0.34 -7.37 -2.05
CA SER A 13 1.64 -7.99 -2.31
C SER A 13 1.70 -9.40 -1.72
N THR A 14 2.11 -10.38 -2.53
CA THR A 14 2.24 -11.80 -2.12
C THR A 14 3.55 -12.11 -1.39
N CYS A 15 4.53 -11.22 -1.50
CA CYS A 15 5.88 -11.39 -0.97
C CYS A 15 6.45 -10.07 -0.46
N ILE A 16 6.44 -9.87 0.86
CA ILE A 16 7.14 -8.77 1.53
C ILE A 16 8.20 -9.37 2.42
N TYR A 17 9.40 -8.80 2.44
CA TYR A 17 10.52 -9.28 3.24
C TYR A 17 11.01 -8.20 4.20
N LYS A 18 11.35 -8.61 5.42
CA LYS A 18 12.05 -7.77 6.41
C LYS A 18 13.24 -8.55 6.92
N SER A 19 14.44 -7.99 6.79
CA SER A 19 15.68 -8.65 7.23
C SER A 19 15.84 -10.09 6.70
N ARG A 20 15.51 -10.32 5.42
CA ARG A 20 15.51 -11.64 4.74
C ARG A 20 14.41 -12.62 5.18
N HIS A 21 13.56 -12.26 6.12
CA HIS A 21 12.41 -13.08 6.51
C HIS A 21 11.15 -12.64 5.77
N LYS A 22 10.43 -13.60 5.17
CA LYS A 22 9.13 -13.33 4.55
C LYS A 22 8.14 -12.91 5.64
N MET A 23 7.55 -11.74 5.48
CA MET A 23 6.49 -11.23 6.33
C MET A 23 5.16 -11.82 5.86
N LEU A 24 4.41 -12.40 6.79
CA LEU A 24 3.07 -12.91 6.49
C LEU A 24 2.10 -11.75 6.25
N PRO A 25 1.15 -11.87 5.29
CA PRO A 25 0.19 -10.81 4.99
C PRO A 25 -0.65 -10.35 6.18
N VAL A 26 -0.95 -11.25 7.13
CA VAL A 26 -1.65 -10.95 8.39
C VAL A 26 -0.95 -9.86 9.21
N ASN A 27 0.37 -9.74 9.09
CA ASN A 27 1.16 -8.79 9.88
C ASN A 27 1.31 -7.43 9.19
N LEU A 28 0.83 -7.27 7.95
CA LEU A 28 1.06 -6.07 7.13
C LEU A 28 -0.22 -5.63 6.43
N THR A 29 -0.81 -4.54 6.92
CA THR A 29 -1.96 -3.90 6.25
C THR A 29 -1.49 -3.01 5.10
N GLN A 30 -2.32 -2.85 4.07
CA GLN A 30 -2.07 -1.87 3.00
C GLN A 30 -1.92 -0.44 3.56
N GLU A 31 -2.59 -0.12 4.67
CA GLU A 31 -2.44 1.17 5.33
C GLU A 31 -1.03 1.37 5.88
N THR A 32 -0.44 0.35 6.51
CA THR A 32 0.95 0.39 6.98
C THR A 32 1.95 0.46 5.81
N LEU A 33 1.65 -0.23 4.72
CA LEU A 33 2.54 -0.31 3.56
C LEU A 33 2.58 1.00 2.77
N PHE A 34 1.42 1.62 2.58
CA PHE A 34 1.25 2.69 1.59
C PHE A 34 0.69 3.99 2.17
N ASN A 35 0.07 3.99 3.35
CA ASN A 35 -0.51 5.21 3.91
C ASN A 35 0.43 5.87 4.94
N SER A 36 0.67 7.16 4.79
CA SER A 36 1.32 7.99 5.81
C SER A 36 0.31 9.00 6.34
N LYS A 37 -0.13 8.83 7.60
CA LYS A 37 -1.18 9.67 8.21
C LYS A 37 -0.64 10.85 9.05
N SER A 38 0.65 10.87 9.40
CA SER A 38 1.25 11.93 10.23
C SER A 38 2.77 12.05 10.02
N GLN A 39 3.38 13.13 10.52
CA GLN A 39 4.83 13.37 10.48
C GLN A 39 5.64 12.21 11.10
N ASP A 40 5.10 11.53 12.12
CA ASP A 40 5.77 10.42 12.80
C ASP A 40 5.43 9.01 12.26
N LYS A 41 4.46 8.91 11.34
CA LYS A 41 4.01 7.62 10.77
C LYS A 41 4.28 7.59 9.28
N HIS A 42 5.44 7.04 8.92
CA HIS A 42 5.86 6.84 7.55
C HIS A 42 5.33 5.52 6.97
N ALA A 43 4.87 5.58 5.72
CA ALA A 43 4.59 4.39 4.95
C ALA A 43 5.89 3.61 4.70
N LEU A 44 5.82 2.27 4.68
CA LEU A 44 7.00 1.45 4.36
C LEU A 44 7.45 1.61 2.91
N PHE A 45 6.51 1.91 2.00
CA PHE A 45 6.79 2.15 0.58
C PHE A 45 6.18 3.49 0.13
N PRO A 46 6.79 4.65 0.48
CA PRO A 46 6.23 5.97 0.23
C PRO A 46 5.97 6.29 -1.25
N ILE A 47 6.75 5.68 -2.16
CA ILE A 47 6.58 5.85 -3.61
C ILE A 47 5.17 5.48 -4.11
N PHE A 48 4.47 4.59 -3.40
CA PHE A 48 3.12 4.17 -3.76
C PHE A 48 2.02 4.96 -3.04
N THR A 49 2.35 5.86 -2.11
CA THR A 49 1.35 6.53 -1.27
C THR A 49 0.34 7.36 -2.06
N ALA A 50 0.82 8.16 -3.03
CA ALA A 50 -0.05 9.00 -3.84
C ALA A 50 -1.03 8.14 -4.68
N SER A 51 -0.49 7.12 -5.35
CA SER A 51 -1.25 6.19 -6.19
C SER A 51 -2.26 5.37 -5.38
N TRP A 52 -1.89 4.87 -4.20
CA TRP A 52 -2.81 4.11 -3.33
C TRP A 52 -3.97 4.97 -2.82
N ARG A 53 -3.69 6.25 -2.51
CA ARG A 53 -4.75 7.21 -2.13
C ARG A 53 -5.70 7.50 -3.29
N ALA A 54 -5.17 7.74 -4.48
CA ALA A 54 -5.98 7.96 -5.68
C ALA A 54 -6.89 6.75 -5.96
N TYR A 55 -6.33 5.53 -5.87
CA TYR A 55 -7.10 4.28 -6.00
C TYR A 55 -8.23 4.17 -4.96
N ARG A 56 -7.95 4.49 -3.69
CA ARG A 56 -8.96 4.43 -2.61
C ARG A 56 -10.08 5.45 -2.84
N ILE A 57 -9.79 6.64 -3.34
CA ILE A 57 -10.80 7.65 -3.68
C ILE A 57 -11.67 7.17 -4.84
N MET A 58 -11.04 6.68 -5.92
CA MET A 58 -11.73 6.15 -7.10
C MET A 58 -12.70 5.00 -6.77
N ASN A 59 -12.35 4.14 -5.80
CA ASN A 59 -13.16 2.99 -5.40
C ASN A 59 -14.09 3.24 -4.20
N LYS A 60 -13.97 4.35 -3.48
CA LYS A 60 -14.90 4.73 -2.40
C LYS A 60 -16.13 5.51 -2.89
N GLY A 61 -16.14 5.93 -4.16
CA GLY A 61 -17.24 6.64 -4.81
C GLY A 61 -18.10 5.77 -5.74
N ALA A 62 -18.21 4.46 -5.47
CA ALA A 62 -19.09 3.52 -6.17
C ALA A 62 -20.18 3.00 -5.22
#